data_AF-A0A6L3V877-F1
#
_entry.id   AF-A0A6L3V877-F1
#
_cell.length_a   1.000
_cell.length_b   1.000
_cell.length_c   1.000
_cell.angle_alpha   90.00
_cell.angle_beta   90.00
_cell.angle_gamma   90.00
#
_symmetry.space_group_name_H-M   'P 1'
#
loop_
_entity.id
_entity.type
_entity.pdbx_description
1 polymer ?
#
loop_
_entity_poly.entity_id
_entity_poly.type
_entity_poly.pdbx_seq_one_letter_code
_entity_poly.pdbx_strand_id
1 'polypeptide(L)'
;MELKSNIQSLIFSYIRHCFDEYGILPNEDDVYLRFQIHFDNGVPFEIAEEEMRKFARFHDLTDIDIRWEGELDGNNSRRIEAHPEIP
;
A
#
# COMPACT_ATOMS: atom_id res chain seq x y z
N MET A 1 -19.08 -4.21 -21.16
CA MET A 1 -19.34 -4.30 -19.71
C MET A 1 -17.99 -4.10 -19.03
N GLU A 2 -17.38 -2.91 -19.05
CA GLU A 2 -15.90 -2.83 -19.02
C GLU A 2 -15.27 -1.64 -18.28
N LEU A 3 -16.04 -0.77 -17.61
CA LEU A 3 -15.44 0.37 -16.91
C LEU A 3 -14.70 -0.06 -15.62
N LYS A 4 -15.22 -1.07 -14.91
CA LYS A 4 -14.62 -1.59 -13.66
C LYS A 4 -13.22 -2.18 -13.90
N SER A 5 -12.99 -2.82 -15.04
CA SER A 5 -11.71 -3.50 -15.33
C SER A 5 -10.56 -2.57 -15.72
N ASN A 6 -10.86 -1.35 -16.20
CA ASN A 6 -9.82 -0.42 -16.65
C ASN A 6 -9.13 0.27 -15.46
N ILE A 7 -9.91 0.78 -14.50
CA ILE A 7 -9.37 1.44 -13.31
C ILE A 7 -8.63 0.46 -12.40
N GLN A 8 -9.13 -0.76 -12.24
CA GLN A 8 -8.43 -1.84 -11.52
C GLN A 8 -7.04 -2.08 -12.11
N SER A 9 -6.97 -2.25 -13.43
CA SER A 9 -5.69 -2.47 -14.13
C SER A 9 -4.74 -1.28 -13.98
N LEU A 10 -5.26 -0.05 -13.97
CA LEU A 10 -4.46 1.15 -13.76
C LEU A 10 -3.90 1.24 -12.34
N ILE A 11 -4.74 0.96 -11.32
CA ILE A 11 -4.32 0.93 -9.92
C ILE A 11 -3.26 -0.15 -9.71
N PHE A 12 -3.50 -1.37 -10.19
CA PHE A 12 -2.55 -2.47 -10.09
C PHE A 12 -1.23 -2.14 -10.78
N SER A 13 -1.28 -1.55 -11.98
CA SER A 13 -0.07 -1.15 -12.71
C SER A 13 0.70 -0.04 -12.00
N TYR A 14 0.01 0.90 -11.35
CA TYR A 14 0.64 1.94 -10.54
C TYR A 14 1.35 1.35 -9.31
N ILE A 15 0.67 0.47 -8.56
CA ILE A 15 1.26 -0.22 -7.41
C ILE A 15 2.50 -1.01 -7.83
N ARG A 16 2.39 -1.78 -8.94
CA ARG A 16 3.52 -2.54 -9.49
C ARG A 16 4.69 -1.63 -9.89
N HIS A 17 4.42 -0.50 -10.54
CA HIS A 17 5.46 0.46 -10.90
C HIS A 17 6.14 1.03 -9.66
N CYS A 18 5.39 1.36 -8.60
CA CYS A 18 5.97 1.82 -7.34
C CYS A 18 6.87 0.77 -6.69
N PHE A 19 6.44 -0.49 -6.73
CA PHE A 19 7.22 -1.61 -6.22
C PHE A 19 8.50 -1.85 -7.04
N ASP A 20 8.41 -1.87 -8.37
CA ASP A 20 9.53 -2.20 -9.26
C ASP A 20 10.59 -1.08 -9.32
N GLU A 21 10.14 0.18 -9.44
CA GLU A 21 11.05 1.32 -9.61
C GLU A 21 11.59 1.88 -8.28
N TYR A 22 10.76 1.87 -7.23
CA TYR A 22 11.10 2.51 -5.96
C TYR A 22 11.22 1.53 -4.80
N GLY A 23 10.82 0.26 -4.96
CA GLY A 23 10.81 -0.71 -3.86
C GLY A 23 9.81 -0.37 -2.76
N ILE A 24 8.79 0.44 -3.06
CA ILE A 24 7.78 0.89 -2.09
C ILE A 24 6.39 0.39 -2.46
N LEU A 25 5.58 0.09 -1.44
CA LEU A 25 4.15 -0.03 -1.61
C LEU A 25 3.51 1.34 -1.34
N PRO A 26 2.82 1.94 -2.32
CA PRO A 26 2.05 3.15 -2.08
C PRO A 26 0.91 2.85 -1.09
N ASN A 27 0.44 3.85 -0.36
CA ASN A 27 -0.71 3.72 0.52
C ASN A 27 -2.02 4.09 -0.17
N GLU A 28 -3.11 3.80 0.54
CA GLU A 28 -4.48 4.00 0.07
C GLU A 28 -4.74 5.46 -0.33
N ASP A 29 -4.21 6.42 0.43
CA ASP A 29 -4.27 7.85 0.14
C ASP A 29 -3.49 8.25 -1.12
N ASP A 30 -2.27 7.73 -1.33
CA ASP A 30 -1.50 7.96 -2.55
C ASP A 30 -2.26 7.47 -3.79
N VAL A 31 -2.87 6.29 -3.71
CA VAL A 31 -3.71 5.75 -4.78
C VAL A 31 -4.98 6.58 -4.95
N TYR A 32 -5.62 7.02 -3.85
CA TYR A 32 -6.78 7.90 -3.89
C TYR A 32 -6.45 9.20 -4.63
N LEU A 33 -5.38 9.89 -4.22
CA LEU A 33 -4.94 11.15 -4.80
C LEU A 33 -4.58 10.99 -6.28
N ARG A 34 -3.92 9.89 -6.64
CA ARG A 34 -3.53 9.59 -8.02
C ARG A 34 -4.73 9.38 -8.94
N PHE A 35 -5.78 8.72 -8.44
CA PHE A 35 -6.98 8.37 -9.20
C PHE A 35 -8.23 9.12 -8.73
N GLN A 36 -8.06 10.29 -8.09
CA GLN A 36 -9.13 11.04 -7.43
C GLN A 36 -10.29 11.32 -8.39
N ILE A 37 -9.99 11.68 -9.64
CA ILE A 37 -11.00 11.92 -10.69
C ILE A 37 -11.88 10.69 -10.90
N HIS A 38 -11.33 9.48 -10.84
CA HIS A 38 -12.11 8.26 -11.01
C HIS A 38 -13.01 7.99 -9.80
N PHE A 39 -12.49 8.16 -8.59
CA PHE A 39 -13.27 7.99 -7.36
C PHE A 39 -14.40 9.03 -7.25
N ASP A 40 -14.11 10.29 -7.60
CA ASP A 40 -15.10 11.37 -7.63
C ASP A 40 -16.20 11.13 -8.68
N ASN A 41 -15.88 10.43 -9.77
CA ASN A 41 -16.84 9.98 -10.78
C ASN A 41 -17.65 8.72 -10.38
N GLY A 42 -17.60 8.31 -9.11
CA GLY A 42 -18.42 7.22 -8.56
C GLY A 42 -17.78 5.84 -8.62
N VAL A 43 -16.47 5.75 -8.85
CA VAL A 43 -15.73 4.50 -8.63
C VAL A 43 -15.64 4.24 -7.12
N PRO A 44 -16.04 3.05 -6.63
CA PRO A 44 -15.94 2.75 -5.21
C PRO A 44 -14.49 2.60 -4.77
N PHE A 45 -14.16 3.17 -3.61
CA PHE A 45 -12.81 3.14 -3.04
C PHE A 45 -12.34 1.73 -2.70
N GLU A 46 -13.27 0.82 -2.39
CA GLU A 46 -13.02 -0.61 -2.14
C GLU A 46 -12.20 -1.29 -3.26
N ILE A 47 -12.23 -0.75 -4.48
CA ILE A 47 -11.42 -1.23 -5.60
C ILE A 47 -9.91 -1.02 -5.35
N ALA A 48 -9.52 0.11 -4.74
CA ALA A 48 -8.14 0.38 -4.39
C ALA A 48 -7.66 -0.60 -3.30
N GLU A 49 -8.45 -0.76 -2.25
CA GLU A 49 -8.18 -1.72 -1.16
C GLU A 49 -8.06 -3.15 -1.66
N GLU A 50 -8.96 -3.58 -2.55
CA GLU A 50 -8.94 -4.93 -3.11
C GLU A 50 -7.66 -5.17 -3.91
N GLU A 51 -7.28 -4.23 -4.80
CA GLU A 51 -6.09 -4.39 -5.64
C GLU A 51 -4.79 -4.30 -4.84
N MET A 52 -4.73 -3.46 -3.80
CA MET A 52 -3.61 -3.44 -2.85
C MET A 52 -3.47 -4.75 -2.08
N ARG A 53 -4.57 -5.25 -1.53
CA ARG A 53 -4.58 -6.53 -0.80
C ARG A 53 -4.20 -7.69 -1.71
N LYS A 54 -4.65 -7.66 -2.97
CA LYS A 54 -4.32 -8.65 -3.97
C LYS A 54 -2.83 -8.59 -4.32
N PHE A 55 -2.29 -7.41 -4.54
CA PHE A 55 -0.85 -7.21 -4.76
C PHE A 55 -0.03 -7.74 -3.58
N ALA A 56 -0.41 -7.40 -2.35
CA ALA A 56 0.20 -7.88 -1.10
C ALA A 56 0.13 -9.41 -0.91
N ARG A 57 -0.85 -10.09 -1.50
CA ARG A 57 -0.96 -11.56 -1.46
C ARG A 57 -0.13 -12.26 -2.53
N PHE A 58 0.11 -11.62 -3.67
CA PHE A 58 0.89 -12.18 -4.77
C PHE A 58 2.39 -11.89 -4.66
N HIS A 59 2.75 -10.79 -3.98
CA HIS A 59 4.13 -10.37 -3.79
C HIS A 59 4.54 -10.59 -2.33
N ASP A 60 5.67 -11.25 -2.12
CA ASP A 60 6.30 -11.39 -0.81
C ASP A 60 6.79 -10.00 -0.36
N LEU A 61 6.05 -9.38 0.56
CA LEU A 61 6.33 -8.00 1.01
C LEU A 61 7.43 -7.94 2.09
N THR A 62 8.17 -9.02 2.30
CA THR A 62 9.10 -9.19 3.43
C THR A 62 10.33 -8.28 3.36
N ASP A 63 10.60 -7.66 2.20
CA ASP A 63 11.78 -6.81 1.96
C ASP A 63 11.44 -5.40 1.43
N ILE A 64 10.15 -5.00 1.41
CA ILE A 64 9.76 -3.68 0.90
C ILE A 64 9.42 -2.68 2.00
N ASP A 65 9.72 -1.40 1.73
CA ASP A 65 9.33 -0.29 2.58
C ASP A 65 7.83 0.00 2.35
N ILE A 66 7.00 -0.48 3.28
CA ILE A 66 5.57 -0.30 3.20
C ILE A 66 5.21 1.01 3.90
N ARG A 67 4.87 2.05 3.12
CA ARG A 67 4.50 3.37 3.67
C ARG A 67 3.06 3.38 4.18
N TRP A 68 2.74 2.56 5.17
CA TRP A 68 1.45 2.66 5.87
C TRP A 68 1.46 3.86 6.82
N GLU A 69 0.64 4.88 6.53
CA GLU A 69 0.24 5.92 7.51
C GLU A 69 -1.03 5.52 8.28
N GLY A 70 -1.18 4.23 8.57
CA GLY A 70 -2.18 3.70 9.48
C GLY A 70 -1.47 3.21 10.72
N GLU A 71 -1.82 3.76 11.88
CA GLU A 71 -1.40 3.29 13.20
C GLU A 71 -1.46 1.75 13.21
N LEU A 72 -0.30 1.10 13.18
CA LEU A 72 -0.22 -0.30 13.54
C LEU A 72 -0.75 -0.35 14.96
N ASP A 73 -1.92 -0.92 15.16
CA ASP A 73 -2.45 -1.31 16.47
C ASP A 73 -1.38 -2.20 17.12
N GLY A 74 -0.43 -1.56 17.79
CA GLY A 74 -0.19 -1.62 19.21
C GLY A 74 -0.06 -2.99 19.83
N ASN A 75 0.11 -4.06 19.07
CA ASN A 75 0.33 -5.37 19.65
C ASN A 75 1.58 -6.02 19.09
N ASN A 76 2.63 -5.81 19.88
CA ASN A 76 3.82 -6.64 20.03
C ASN A 76 5.04 -6.17 19.22
N SER A 77 5.90 -5.38 19.88
CA SER A 77 7.30 -5.79 20.06
C SER A 77 7.96 -5.03 21.21
N ARG A 78 8.50 -5.82 22.13
CA ARG A 78 9.11 -5.43 23.40
C ARG A 78 10.31 -4.50 23.17
N ARG A 79 10.37 -3.41 23.95
CA ARG A 79 11.58 -2.63 24.26
C ARG A 79 12.71 -3.59 24.62
N ILE A 80 13.71 -3.71 23.75
CA ILE A 80 15.03 -4.21 24.12
C ILE A 80 15.85 -2.96 24.44
N GLU A 81 15.79 -2.51 25.68
CA GLU A 81 16.78 -1.58 26.22
C GLU A 81 18.00 -2.41 26.60
N ALA A 82 19.06 -2.29 25.81
CA ALA A 82 20.38 -2.77 26.18
C ALA A 82 21.37 -1.61 26.07
N HIS A 83 21.39 -0.75 27.09
CA HIS A 83 22.59 0.01 27.41
C HIS A 83 23.43 -0.83 28.38
N PRO A 84 24.68 -1.13 28.01
CA PRO A 84 25.75 -0.91 28.98
C PRO A 84 26.85 -0.11 28.31
N GLU A 85 26.82 1.20 28.50
CA GLU A 85 27.97 2.06 28.23
C GLU A 85 28.77 2.15 29.54
N ILE A 86 29.88 1.42 29.61
CA ILE A 86 30.97 1.60 30.58
C ILE A 86 32.14 2.20 29.79
N PRO A 87 32.70 3.35 30.24
CA PRO A 87 33.84 3.35 31.16
C PRO A 87 33.56 3.93 32.55
#